data_AF-E1Z6V7-F1
#
_entry.id   AF-E1Z6V7-F1
#
_cell.length_a   1.000
_cell.length_b   1.000
_cell.length_c   1.000
_cell.angle_alpha   90.00
_cell.angle_beta   90.00
_cell.angle_gamma   90.00
#
_symmetry.space_group_name_H-M   'P 1'
#
loop_
_entity.id
_entity.type
_entity.pdbx_description
1 polymer ?
#
loop_
_entity_poly.entity_id
_entity_poly.type
_entity_poly.pdbx_seq_one_letter_code
_entity_poly.pdbx_strand_id
1 'polypeptide(L)'
;MAAPPELDLLRMLLSEIDRLQNAVQHLLQSNADLKVAIEEEGDEDREFKQAIEENIVVIAKYRAKVQRLEEELAQLRAGRQALGGEAIPAGERPAAAAPPQQQQQGAAAVASGGDAAMPDAADPQQLPEQQRQQAPDGLWL
;
A
#
# COMPACT_ATOMS: atom_id res chain seq x y z
N MET A 1 -25.47 -29.46 -0.65
CA MET A 1 -26.38 -28.52 0.04
C MET A 1 -25.73 -27.15 -0.01
N ALA A 2 -26.39 -26.16 -0.60
CA ALA A 2 -25.88 -24.78 -0.61
C ALA A 2 -25.88 -24.22 0.81
N ALA A 3 -24.88 -23.43 1.17
CA ALA A 3 -24.90 -22.71 2.44
C ALA A 3 -26.09 -21.73 2.45
N PRO A 4 -26.76 -21.52 3.59
CA PRO A 4 -27.77 -20.48 3.69
C PRO A 4 -27.16 -19.12 3.29
N PRO A 5 -27.87 -18.31 2.49
CA PRO A 5 -27.33 -17.09 1.88
C PRO A 5 -26.78 -16.08 2.90
N GLU A 6 -27.26 -16.15 4.14
CA GLU A 6 -26.82 -15.33 5.27
C GLU A 6 -25.37 -15.64 5.71
N LEU A 7 -24.91 -16.89 5.58
CA LEU A 7 -23.53 -17.25 5.92
C LEU A 7 -22.53 -16.70 4.91
N ASP A 8 -22.91 -16.66 3.63
CA ASP A 8 -22.08 -16.09 2.57
C ASP A 8 -22.01 -14.57 2.71
N LEU A 9 -23.11 -13.91 3.09
CA LEU A 9 -23.11 -12.49 3.43
C LEU A 9 -22.18 -12.18 4.62
N LEU A 10 -22.28 -12.95 5.71
CA LEU A 10 -21.42 -12.76 6.89
C LEU A 10 -19.93 -12.95 6.55
N ARG A 11 -19.59 -13.95 5.74
CA ARG A 11 -18.21 -14.17 5.26
C ARG A 11 -17.73 -13.01 4.40
N MET A 12 -18.58 -12.50 3.50
CA MET A 12 -18.24 -11.35 2.66
C MET A 12 -17.99 -10.09 3.50
N LEU A 13 -18.85 -9.81 4.49
CA LEU A 13 -18.67 -8.67 5.40
C LEU A 13 -17.37 -8.78 6.21
N LEU A 14 -17.08 -9.94 6.78
CA LEU A 14 -15.82 -10.19 7.51
C LEU A 14 -14.60 -9.98 6.61
N SER A 15 -14.61 -10.57 5.41
CA SER A 15 -13.50 -10.44 4.46
C SER A 15 -13.26 -8.99 4.04
N GLU A 16 -14.32 -8.20 3.84
CA GLU A 16 -14.18 -6.80 3.46
C GLU A 16 -13.69 -5.95 4.65
N ILE A 17 -14.11 -6.24 5.88
CA ILE A 17 -13.58 -5.62 7.09
C ILE A 17 -12.06 -5.88 7.19
N ASP A 18 -11.64 -7.14 7.08
CA ASP A 18 -10.23 -7.53 7.18
C ASP A 18 -9.38 -6.84 6.09
N ARG A 19 -9.89 -6.81 4.86
CA ARG A 19 -9.23 -6.12 3.74
C ARG A 19 -9.05 -4.63 4.01
N LEU A 20 -10.09 -3.95 4.48
CA LEU A 20 -10.03 -2.51 4.78
C LEU A 20 -9.11 -2.22 5.97
N GLN A 21 -9.12 -3.06 7.00
CA GLN A 21 -8.20 -2.94 8.14
C GLN A 21 -6.74 -3.11 7.71
N ASN A 22 -6.44 -4.11 6.86
CA ASN A 22 -5.10 -4.29 6.31
C ASN A 22 -4.66 -3.07 5.47
N ALA A 23 -5.55 -2.53 4.64
CA ALA A 23 -5.26 -1.31 3.87
C ALA A 23 -4.95 -0.11 4.78
N VAL A 24 -5.71 0.07 5.87
CA VAL A 24 -5.45 1.11 6.87
C VAL A 24 -4.08 0.91 7.52
N GLN A 25 -3.71 -0.31 7.88
CA GLN A 25 -2.40 -0.59 8.48
C GLN A 25 -1.25 -0.26 7.53
N HIS A 26 -1.37 -0.61 6.24
CA HIS A 26 -0.38 -0.24 5.23
C HIS A 26 -0.25 1.28 5.06
N LEU A 27 -1.36 2.02 5.04
CA LEU A 27 -1.33 3.48 4.94
C LEU A 27 -0.72 4.13 6.18
N LEU A 28 -0.96 3.57 7.37
CA LEU A 28 -0.34 4.05 8.61
C LEU A 28 1.17 3.82 8.61
N GLN A 29 1.64 2.66 8.15
CA GLN A 29 3.06 2.39 8.00
C GLN A 29 3.69 3.33 6.97
N SER A 30 3.09 3.48 5.80
CA SER A 30 3.57 4.40 4.76
C SER A 30 3.64 5.85 5.27
N ASN A 31 2.66 6.31 6.06
CA ASN A 31 2.71 7.63 6.67
C ASN A 31 3.82 7.77 7.72
N ALA A 32 4.20 6.69 8.41
CA ALA A 32 5.35 6.71 9.31
C ALA A 32 6.65 6.82 8.53
N ASP A 33 6.80 6.04 7.45
CA ASP A 33 7.98 6.05 6.59
C ASP A 33 8.17 7.43 5.92
N LEU A 34 7.09 8.04 5.41
CA LEU A 34 7.12 9.38 4.83
C LEU A 34 7.52 10.47 5.84
N LYS A 35 7.12 10.32 7.11
CA LYS A 35 7.54 11.27 8.17
C LYS A 35 9.03 11.15 8.46
N VAL A 36 9.56 9.93 8.49
CA VAL A 36 11.01 9.70 8.64
C VAL A 36 11.76 10.34 7.47
N ALA A 37 11.29 10.18 6.23
CA ALA A 37 11.90 10.81 5.06
C ALA A 37 11.92 12.34 5.17
N ILE A 38 10.83 12.97 5.63
CA ILE A 38 10.78 14.43 5.88
C ILE A 38 11.80 14.85 6.95
N GLU A 39 11.97 14.05 8.01
CA GLU A 39 12.94 14.33 9.07
C GLU A 39 14.40 14.20 8.59
N GLU A 40 14.69 13.26 7.68
CA GLU A 40 16.03 12.99 7.17
C GLU A 40 16.45 13.94 6.03
N GLU A 41 15.56 14.20 5.08
CA GLU A 41 15.86 14.97 3.86
C GLU A 41 15.53 16.47 4.00
N GLY A 42 14.76 16.83 5.02
CA GLY A 42 14.35 18.19 5.31
C GLY A 42 12.96 18.53 4.77
N ASP A 43 12.40 19.58 5.36
CA ASP A 43 10.97 19.94 5.28
C ASP A 43 10.53 20.54 3.91
N GLU A 44 11.42 20.48 2.91
CA GLU A 44 11.26 21.08 1.57
C GLU A 44 10.44 20.20 0.62
N ASP A 45 10.27 18.91 0.91
CA ASP A 45 9.49 18.01 0.07
C ASP A 45 7.98 18.14 0.35
N ARG A 46 7.34 19.03 -0.43
CA ARG A 46 5.89 19.24 -0.40
C ARG A 46 5.10 18.00 -0.85
N GLU A 47 5.69 17.11 -1.63
CA GLU A 47 5.01 15.93 -2.15
C GLU A 47 4.74 14.92 -1.03
N PHE A 48 5.71 14.70 -0.12
CA PHE A 48 5.51 13.83 1.04
C PHE A 48 4.41 14.33 1.97
N LYS A 49 4.35 15.64 2.22
CA LYS A 49 3.29 16.25 3.04
C LYS A 49 1.91 16.05 2.41
N GLN A 50 1.80 16.29 1.11
CA GLN A 50 0.56 16.08 0.37
C GLN A 50 0.14 14.60 0.39
N ALA A 51 1.08 13.67 0.19
CA ALA A 51 0.81 12.24 0.24
C ALA A 51 0.27 11.80 1.62
N ILE A 52 0.85 12.33 2.72
CA ILE A 52 0.37 12.07 4.08
C ILE A 52 -1.08 12.60 4.25
N GLU A 53 -1.36 13.82 3.79
CA GLU A 53 -2.70 14.41 3.88
C GLU A 53 -3.76 13.60 3.12
N GLU A 54 -3.45 13.18 1.89
CA GLU A 54 -4.31 12.33 1.08
C GLU A 54 -4.56 10.98 1.76
N ASN A 55 -3.50 10.35 2.28
CA ASN A 55 -3.60 9.09 3.02
C ASN A 55 -4.47 9.22 4.28
N ILE A 56 -4.39 10.34 5.02
CA ILE A 56 -5.24 10.59 6.19
C ILE A 56 -6.72 10.59 5.81
N VAL A 57 -7.08 11.23 4.70
CA VAL A 57 -8.47 11.25 4.20
C VAL A 57 -8.93 9.85 3.80
N VAL A 58 -8.07 9.07 3.15
CA VAL A 58 -8.38 7.67 2.77
C VAL A 58 -8.56 6.79 4.01
N ILE A 59 -7.67 6.91 5.01
CA ILE A 59 -7.79 6.19 6.29
C ILE A 59 -9.12 6.51 6.96
N ALA A 60 -9.52 7.79 7.02
CA ALA A 60 -10.79 8.19 7.62
C ALA A 60 -11.99 7.55 6.90
N LYS A 61 -11.99 7.55 5.57
CA LYS A 61 -13.02 6.88 4.75
C LYS A 61 -13.09 5.37 5.02
N TYR A 62 -11.93 4.70 5.08
CA TYR A 62 -11.88 3.25 5.33
C TYR A 62 -12.33 2.90 6.74
N ARG A 63 -11.94 3.68 7.76
CA ARG A 63 -12.41 3.47 9.15
C ARG A 63 -13.92 3.65 9.28
N ALA A 64 -14.49 4.68 8.65
CA ALA A 64 -15.94 4.87 8.64
C ALA A 64 -16.67 3.70 7.96
N LYS A 65 -16.10 3.17 6.87
CA LYS A 65 -16.66 1.99 6.18
C LYS A 65 -16.57 0.74 7.06
N VAL A 66 -15.45 0.50 7.73
CA VAL A 66 -15.28 -0.62 8.68
C VAL A 66 -16.34 -0.54 9.79
N GLN A 67 -16.51 0.63 10.40
CA GLN A 67 -17.51 0.81 11.46
C GLN A 67 -18.92 0.46 10.97
N ARG A 68 -19.31 0.94 9.78
CA ARG A 68 -20.61 0.61 9.19
C ARG A 68 -20.78 -0.90 8.94
N LEU A 69 -19.75 -1.58 8.44
CA LEU A 69 -19.79 -3.03 8.20
C LEU A 69 -19.85 -3.82 9.51
N GLU A 70 -19.16 -3.36 10.56
CA GLU A 70 -19.23 -3.95 11.90
C GLU A 70 -20.63 -3.81 12.52
N GLU A 71 -21.28 -2.66 12.32
CA GLU A 71 -22.68 -2.43 12.74
C GLU A 71 -23.65 -3.36 12.00
N GLU A 72 -23.51 -3.50 10.67
CA GLU A 72 -24.33 -4.40 9.85
C GLU A 72 -24.15 -5.87 10.28
N LEU A 73 -22.91 -6.26 10.54
CA LEU A 73 -22.57 -7.60 11.02
C LEU A 73 -23.12 -7.86 12.43
N ALA A 74 -23.11 -6.86 13.31
CA ALA A 74 -23.74 -6.95 14.63
C ALA A 74 -25.27 -7.11 14.53
N GLN A 75 -25.92 -6.37 13.63
CA GLN A 75 -27.37 -6.48 13.38
C GLN A 75 -27.74 -7.86 12.85
N LEU A 76 -26.99 -8.40 11.88
CA LEU A 76 -27.21 -9.75 11.35
C LEU A 76 -27.06 -10.82 12.42
N ARG A 77 -26.04 -10.71 13.29
CA ARG A 77 -25.84 -11.64 14.42
C ARG A 77 -26.99 -11.56 15.43
N ALA A 78 -27.41 -10.35 15.80
CA ALA A 78 -28.51 -10.14 16.73
C ALA A 78 -29.85 -10.67 16.18
N GLY A 79 -30.15 -10.41 14.91
CA GLY A 79 -31.33 -10.95 14.24
C GLY A 79 -31.36 -12.48 14.23
N ARG A 80 -30.20 -13.12 13.99
CA ARG A 80 -30.08 -14.58 14.02
C ARG A 80 -30.31 -15.16 15.41
N GLN A 81 -29.76 -14.53 16.45
CA GLN A 81 -29.98 -14.95 17.84
C GLN A 81 -31.44 -14.80 18.26
N ALA A 82 -32.10 -13.71 17.84
CA ALA A 82 -33.51 -13.46 18.15
C ALA A 82 -34.45 -14.48 17.49
N LEU A 83 -34.08 -15.02 16.33
CA LEU A 83 -34.84 -16.05 15.61
C LEU A 83 -34.52 -17.49 16.05
N GLY A 84 -33.77 -17.68 17.15
CA GLY A 84 -33.40 -19.00 17.65
C GLY A 84 -32.34 -19.73 16.83
N GLY A 85 -31.63 -19.01 15.94
CA GLY A 85 -30.49 -19.54 15.22
C GLY A 85 -29.28 -19.71 16.13
N GLU A 86 -28.56 -20.83 15.97
CA GLU A 86 -27.35 -21.13 16.72
C GLU A 86 -26.35 -19.97 16.67
N ALA A 87 -25.87 -19.51 17.82
CA ALA A 87 -24.96 -18.37 17.90
C ALA A 87 -23.65 -18.71 17.16
N ILE A 88 -23.31 -17.94 16.12
CA ILE A 88 -21.96 -18.07 15.53
C ILE A 88 -20.99 -17.49 16.55
N PRO A 89 -19.98 -18.26 17.01
CA PRO A 89 -18.94 -17.71 17.86
C PRO A 89 -18.36 -16.49 17.15
N ALA A 90 -18.32 -15.36 17.85
CA ALA A 90 -17.60 -14.19 17.38
C ALA A 90 -16.16 -14.65 17.23
N GLY A 91 -15.74 -14.92 15.99
CA GLY A 91 -14.40 -15.37 15.69
C GLY A 91 -13.43 -14.46 16.43
N GLU A 92 -12.70 -15.05 17.38
CA GLU A 92 -11.62 -14.37 18.07
C GLU A 92 -10.76 -13.74 16.99
N ARG A 93 -10.69 -12.41 16.97
CA ARG A 93 -9.69 -11.71 16.18
C ARG A 93 -8.37 -12.39 16.52
N PRO A 94 -7.66 -13.03 15.57
CA PRO A 94 -6.33 -13.51 15.86
C PRO A 94 -5.53 -12.27 16.27
N ALA A 95 -5.13 -12.26 17.54
CA ALA A 95 -4.24 -11.24 18.07
C ALA A 95 -3.07 -11.13 17.11
N ALA A 96 -2.85 -9.92 16.62
CA ALA A 96 -1.84 -9.57 15.64
C ALA A 96 -0.58 -10.43 15.83
N ALA A 97 -0.30 -11.29 14.86
CA ALA A 97 0.98 -11.94 14.74
C ALA A 97 2.03 -10.84 14.62
N ALA A 98 2.87 -10.74 15.65
CA ALA A 98 4.00 -9.82 15.68
C ALA A 98 4.84 -9.99 14.40
N PRO A 99 5.33 -8.90 13.79
CA PRO A 99 6.22 -9.01 12.65
C PRO A 99 7.50 -9.76 13.06
N PRO A 100 7.98 -10.74 12.26
CA PRO A 100 9.28 -11.33 12.52
C PRO A 100 10.35 -10.25 12.31
N GLN A 101 11.06 -9.93 13.40
CA GLN A 101 12.34 -9.23 13.36
C GLN A 101 13.33 -10.08 12.54
N GLN A 102 13.45 -9.80 11.24
CA GLN A 102 14.57 -10.33 10.46
C GLN A 102 15.81 -9.48 10.77
N GLN A 103 16.66 -10.12 11.58
CA GLN A 103 17.99 -9.76 11.99
C GLN A 103 18.81 -9.04 10.90
N GLN A 104 19.28 -7.85 11.27
CA GLN A 104 20.55 -7.31 10.81
C GLN A 104 21.65 -8.35 11.08
N GLN A 105 22.13 -9.01 10.02
CA GLN A 105 23.43 -9.66 10.03
C GLN A 105 24.40 -8.73 9.32
N GLY A 106 25.22 -8.05 10.12
CA GLY A 106 26.44 -7.44 9.64
C GLY A 106 27.46 -8.50 9.25
N ALA A 107 28.17 -8.24 8.17
CA ALA A 107 29.51 -8.75 7.97
C ALA A 107 30.32 -7.64 7.28
N ALA A 108 31.01 -6.86 8.10
CA ALA A 108 32.21 -6.17 7.68
C ALA A 108 33.24 -7.23 7.23
N ALA A 109 34.00 -6.94 6.16
CA ALA A 109 35.44 -6.69 6.27
C ALA A 109 36.18 -6.90 4.92
N VAL A 110 37.11 -5.96 4.68
CA VAL A 110 38.45 -6.07 4.05
C VAL A 110 38.55 -6.48 2.57
N ALA A 111 39.50 -5.99 1.76
CA ALA A 111 40.51 -4.92 1.81
C ALA A 111 41.22 -4.93 0.44
N SER A 112 41.90 -3.83 0.10
CA SER A 112 43.02 -3.74 -0.86
C SER A 112 42.67 -3.98 -2.34
N GLY A 113 43.04 -3.14 -3.29
CA GLY A 113 44.11 -2.17 -3.33
C GLY A 113 44.85 -2.34 -4.66
N GLY A 114 45.13 -1.22 -5.32
CA GLY A 114 45.93 -1.14 -6.55
C GLY A 114 45.10 -1.18 -7.83
N ASP A 115 45.47 -0.51 -8.90
CA ASP A 115 46.56 0.43 -9.15
C ASP A 115 46.24 1.06 -10.52
N ALA A 116 46.73 2.27 -10.74
CA ALA A 116 47.03 2.90 -12.03
C ALA A 116 46.39 2.36 -13.32
N ALA A 117 45.67 3.23 -14.03
CA ALA A 117 46.16 3.82 -15.29
C ALA A 117 45.03 4.53 -16.05
N MET A 118 45.14 5.86 -16.14
CA MET A 118 44.73 6.60 -17.35
C MET A 118 45.61 6.14 -18.53
N PRO A 119 45.05 6.04 -19.74
CA PRO A 119 45.09 7.14 -20.71
C PRO A 119 43.70 7.39 -21.32
N ASP A 120 43.28 8.65 -21.49
CA ASP A 120 43.55 9.49 -22.67
C ASP A 120 43.13 8.83 -24.00
N ALA A 121 42.01 9.32 -24.56
CA ALA A 121 41.83 9.61 -25.99
C ALA A 121 40.34 9.73 -26.34
N ALA A 122 40.02 10.79 -27.07
CA ALA A 122 38.72 11.19 -27.58
C ALA A 122 38.01 10.15 -28.46
N ASP A 123 36.66 10.12 -28.39
CA ASP A 123 35.84 9.94 -29.59
C ASP A 123 34.39 10.50 -29.39
N PRO A 124 34.06 11.67 -29.96
CA PRO A 124 32.69 12.17 -30.04
C PRO A 124 32.14 11.99 -31.46
N GLN A 125 31.64 10.81 -31.80
CA GLN A 125 30.93 10.47 -33.05
C GLN A 125 30.08 9.21 -32.75
N GLN A 126 28.78 9.06 -33.02
CA GLN A 126 27.84 9.72 -33.92
C GLN A 126 26.41 9.55 -33.36
N LEU A 127 25.62 10.62 -33.39
CA LEU A 127 24.16 10.57 -33.35
C LEU A 127 23.65 10.10 -34.73
N PRO A 128 22.78 9.08 -34.83
CA PRO A 128 21.99 8.91 -36.04
C PRO A 128 20.85 9.95 -36.05
N GLU A 129 21.12 11.09 -36.68
CA GLU A 129 20.11 11.93 -37.33
C GLU A 129 19.41 11.10 -38.41
N GLN A 130 18.31 10.42 -38.07
CA GLN A 130 17.42 9.87 -39.09
C GLN A 130 15.97 9.86 -38.63
N GLN A 131 15.37 11.05 -38.55
CA GLN A 131 13.98 11.28 -38.95
C GLN A 131 13.65 12.77 -38.89
N ARG A 132 14.11 13.50 -39.91
CA ARG A 132 13.51 14.76 -40.32
C ARG A 132 12.95 14.58 -41.71
N GLN A 133 11.70 15.04 -41.89
CA GLN A 133 10.95 15.20 -43.14
C GLN A 133 10.25 13.88 -43.56
N GLN A 134 8.94 13.82 -43.82
CA GLN A 134 8.11 14.70 -44.67
C GLN A 134 6.63 14.61 -44.20
N ALA A 135 5.98 15.73 -43.85
CA ALA A 135 4.99 16.49 -44.65
C ALA A 135 3.51 16.14 -44.31
N PRO A 136 2.51 16.93 -44.72
CA PRO A 136 2.47 18.38 -44.93
C PRO A 136 1.32 19.07 -44.17
N ASP A 137 1.40 20.40 -44.13
CA ASP A 137 0.26 21.31 -43.95
C ASP A 137 -0.95 20.88 -44.80
N GLY A 138 -2.01 20.48 -44.09
CA GLY A 138 -3.31 20.10 -44.65
C GLY A 138 -4.39 21.06 -44.16
N LEU A 139 -4.41 22.23 -44.78
CA LEU A 139 -5.55 23.09 -45.04
C LEU A 139 -6.91 22.38 -44.84
N TRP A 140 -7.69 22.75 -43.82
CA TRP A 140 -9.15 22.63 -43.88
C TRP A 140 -9.77 23.89 -43.28
N LEU A 141 -10.55 24.55 -44.15
CA LEU A 141 -11.45 25.66 -43.84
C LEU A 141 -12.50 25.27 -42.81
#